data_AF-A0A1I1SA59-F1
#
_entry.id   AF-A0A1I1SA59-F1
#
_cell.length_a   1.000
_cell.length_b   1.000
_cell.length_c   1.000
_cell.angle_alpha   90.00
_cell.angle_beta   90.00
_cell.angle_gamma   90.00
#
_symmetry.space_group_name_H-M   'P 1'
#
loop_
_entity.id
_entity.type
_entity.pdbx_description
1 polymer ?
#
loop_
_entity_poly.entity_id
_entity_poly.type
_entity_poly.pdbx_seq_one_letter_code
_entity_poly.pdbx_strand_id
1 'polypeptide(L)'
;MPEPEQNLTGRQLEMVKVMDASGRDLLHLINDILDLSKIEAGSATVEIGEVATATLGDELDKSFRYQVEAKGLAWSMDFDPGLPPVLHTDAQRVKQLLTNLLSNPLKFTSKGSISLSARVARSGWSPGHHGLAGAAVVVAFSVHDTGIGIAPDKRKLIFEAFQQADASTSRRYGGTGLGLATSREIARLLDGELTVQSEERRGSTFTFYLPQPRVAATSAGEAAPAPGNGASGAPAFWRASA
;
A
#
# COMPACT_ATOMS: atom_id res chain seq x y z
N MET A 1 38.90 37.52 -17.70
CA MET A 1 37.69 37.00 -18.37
C MET A 1 36.85 36.31 -17.32
N PRO A 2 35.58 36.68 -17.10
CA PRO A 2 34.70 35.86 -16.27
C PRO A 2 34.09 34.76 -17.14
N GLU A 3 34.02 33.53 -16.62
CA GLU A 3 33.35 32.42 -17.28
C GLU A 3 31.84 32.67 -17.41
N PRO A 4 31.18 32.20 -18.49
CA PRO A 4 29.74 32.25 -18.55
C PRO A 4 29.15 31.18 -17.63
N GLU A 5 28.53 31.61 -16.53
CA GLU A 5 27.61 30.77 -15.76
C GLU A 5 26.49 30.30 -16.70
N GLN A 6 26.57 29.04 -17.14
CA GLN A 6 25.50 28.39 -17.92
C GLN A 6 24.33 28.06 -16.99
N ASN A 7 23.61 29.09 -16.56
CA ASN A 7 22.31 28.92 -15.94
C ASN A 7 21.29 28.53 -17.02
N LEU A 8 20.62 27.39 -16.84
CA LEU A 8 19.53 26.96 -17.71
C LEU A 8 18.47 28.07 -17.77
N THR A 9 18.09 28.48 -18.98
CA THR A 9 16.95 29.38 -19.19
C THR A 9 15.66 28.76 -18.66
N GLY A 10 14.66 29.56 -18.28
CA GLY A 10 13.39 29.05 -17.74
C GLY A 10 12.71 27.98 -18.62
N ARG A 11 12.84 28.11 -19.95
CA ARG A 11 12.38 27.13 -20.93
C ARG A 11 13.19 25.84 -20.91
N GLN A 12 14.51 25.90 -20.73
CA GLN A 12 15.36 24.72 -20.59
C GLN A 12 15.09 23.99 -19.27
N LEU A 13 14.84 24.72 -18.17
CA LEU A 13 14.41 24.16 -16.90
C LEU A 13 13.07 23.41 -17.03
N GLU A 14 12.11 23.97 -17.75
CA GLU A 14 10.84 23.31 -18.05
C GLU A 14 11.05 22.05 -18.91
N MET A 15 11.91 22.13 -19.93
CA MET A 15 12.26 20.97 -20.77
C MET A 15 12.95 19.85 -19.97
N VAL A 16 13.85 20.18 -19.05
CA VAL A 16 14.50 19.24 -18.14
C VAL A 16 13.48 18.58 -17.21
N LYS A 17 12.51 19.33 -16.66
CA LYS A 17 11.43 18.77 -15.85
C LYS A 17 10.55 17.80 -16.64
N VAL A 18 10.22 18.14 -17.88
CA VAL A 18 9.44 17.26 -18.77
C VAL A 18 10.21 15.98 -19.12
N MET A 19 11.51 16.10 -19.41
CA MET A 19 12.39 14.95 -19.68
C MET A 19 12.51 14.03 -18.45
N ASP A 20 12.74 14.60 -17.26
CA ASP A 20 12.85 13.86 -16.00
C ASP A 20 11.54 13.15 -15.64
N ALA A 21 10.39 13.81 -15.81
CA ALA A 21 9.08 13.19 -15.63
C ALA A 21 8.87 12.02 -16.61
N SER A 22 9.15 12.23 -17.90
CA SER A 22 9.00 11.19 -18.93
C SER A 22 9.95 10.00 -18.70
N GLY A 23 11.16 10.25 -18.22
CA GLY A 23 12.13 9.21 -17.87
C GLY A 23 11.68 8.37 -16.67
N ARG A 24 11.12 9.01 -15.64
CA ARG A 24 10.50 8.30 -14.50
C ARG A 24 9.31 7.45 -14.92
N ASP A 25 8.44 7.99 -15.77
CA ASP A 25 7.28 7.24 -16.28
C ASP A 25 7.71 6.01 -17.10
N LEU A 26 8.76 6.12 -17.92
CA LEU A 26 9.30 5.00 -18.67
C LEU A 26 9.93 3.94 -17.76
N LEU A 27 10.71 4.36 -16.76
CA LEU A 27 11.28 3.44 -15.78
C LEU A 27 10.21 2.71 -14.98
N HIS A 28 9.14 3.41 -14.58
CA HIS A 28 7.99 2.78 -13.93
C HIS A 28 7.32 1.74 -14.84
N LEU A 29 7.13 2.06 -16.12
CA LEU A 29 6.58 1.11 -17.10
C LEU A 29 7.45 -0.14 -17.25
N ILE A 30 8.78 0.04 -17.36
CA ILE A 30 9.72 -1.09 -17.44
C ILE A 30 9.62 -1.95 -16.17
N ASN A 31 9.61 -1.33 -14.99
CA ASN A 31 9.48 -2.04 -13.73
C ASN A 31 8.15 -2.79 -13.62
N ASP A 32 7.04 -2.18 -14.04
CA ASP A 32 5.72 -2.83 -14.06
C ASP A 32 5.71 -4.07 -14.97
N ILE A 33 6.34 -3.99 -16.16
CA ILE A 33 6.48 -5.14 -17.07
C ILE A 33 7.35 -6.23 -16.44
N LEU A 34 8.47 -5.86 -15.84
CA LEU A 34 9.38 -6.83 -15.20
C LEU A 34 8.72 -7.52 -14.01
N ASP A 35 7.99 -6.77 -13.18
CA ASP A 35 7.24 -7.32 -12.05
C ASP A 35 6.15 -8.27 -12.53
N LEU A 36 5.34 -7.87 -13.51
CA LEU A 36 4.32 -8.73 -14.10
C LEU A 36 4.95 -10.01 -14.66
N SER A 37 6.03 -9.88 -15.43
CA SER A 37 6.75 -11.03 -16.02
C SER A 37 7.30 -11.99 -14.95
N LYS A 38 7.85 -11.46 -13.85
CA LYS A 38 8.37 -12.29 -12.75
C LYS A 38 7.27 -13.04 -12.03
N ILE A 39 6.13 -12.40 -11.80
CA ILE A 39 4.98 -13.00 -11.12
C ILE A 39 4.36 -14.08 -12.00
N GLU A 40 4.12 -13.81 -13.30
CA GLU A 40 3.58 -14.80 -14.24
C GLU A 40 4.50 -16.01 -14.44
N ALA A 41 5.83 -15.80 -14.42
CA ALA A 41 6.80 -16.88 -14.46
C ALA A 41 6.94 -17.65 -13.13
N GLY A 42 6.20 -17.28 -12.08
CA GLY A 42 6.30 -17.88 -10.74
C GLY A 42 7.64 -17.65 -10.04
N SER A 43 8.44 -16.71 -10.54
CA SER A 43 9.78 -16.40 -10.05
C SER A 43 9.82 -15.26 -9.02
N ALA A 44 8.70 -14.55 -8.85
CA ALA A 44 8.56 -13.51 -7.85
C ALA A 44 8.56 -14.13 -6.44
N THR A 45 9.52 -13.72 -5.62
CA THR A 45 9.58 -14.06 -4.20
C THR A 45 8.84 -13.01 -3.38
N VAL A 46 8.17 -13.45 -2.32
CA VAL A 46 7.52 -12.58 -1.34
C VAL A 46 8.39 -12.49 -0.10
N GLU A 47 8.73 -11.28 0.30
CA GLU A 47 9.51 -11.03 1.52
C GLU A 47 8.55 -10.67 2.65
N ILE A 48 7.98 -11.68 3.30
CA ILE A 48 7.07 -11.47 4.44
C ILE A 48 7.85 -10.92 5.63
N GLY A 49 7.43 -9.77 6.12
CA GLY A 49 7.95 -9.15 7.34
C GLY A 49 6.84 -8.51 8.18
N GLU A 50 7.23 -7.93 9.31
CA GLU A 50 6.37 -7.14 10.17
C GLU A 50 6.29 -5.70 9.67
N VAL A 51 5.08 -5.24 9.37
CA VAL A 51 4.81 -3.90 8.86
C VAL A 51 3.89 -3.17 9.83
N ALA A 52 4.38 -2.12 10.46
CA ALA A 52 3.56 -1.30 11.34
C ALA A 52 2.46 -0.60 10.54
N THR A 53 1.20 -0.85 10.91
CA THR A 53 0.02 -0.32 10.22
C THR A 53 0.01 1.21 10.18
N ALA A 54 0.42 1.85 11.29
CA ALA A 54 0.54 3.30 11.39
C ALA A 54 1.59 3.87 10.41
N THR A 55 2.77 3.25 10.33
CA THR A 55 3.84 3.68 9.41
C THR A 55 3.39 3.60 7.95
N LEU A 56 2.73 2.50 7.57
CA LEU A 56 2.17 2.36 6.21
C LEU A 56 1.15 3.47 5.91
N GLY A 57 0.24 3.75 6.84
CA GLY A 57 -0.73 4.84 6.71
C GLY A 57 -0.07 6.21 6.54
N ASP A 58 0.89 6.54 7.41
CA ASP A 58 1.61 7.81 7.39
C ASP A 58 2.36 8.04 6.07
N GLU A 59 3.01 7.00 5.54
CA GLU A 59 3.73 7.08 4.27
C GLU A 59 2.80 7.33 3.08
N LEU A 60 1.65 6.66 3.05
CA LEU A 60 0.64 6.85 2.02
C LEU A 60 0.00 8.24 2.12
N ASP A 61 -0.31 8.70 3.34
CA ASP A 61 -0.89 10.01 3.55
C ASP A 61 0.04 11.12 3.06
N LYS A 62 1.31 11.09 3.48
CA LYS A 62 2.33 12.07 3.06
C LYS A 62 2.54 12.07 1.55
N SER A 63 2.49 10.89 0.93
CA SER A 63 2.70 10.75 -0.51
C SER A 63 1.55 11.34 -1.34
N PHE A 64 0.30 11.16 -0.89
CA PHE A 64 -0.87 11.49 -1.71
C PHE A 64 -1.60 12.76 -1.31
N ARG A 65 -1.62 13.15 -0.04
CA ARG A 65 -2.35 14.34 0.45
C ARG A 65 -2.05 15.58 -0.39
N TYR A 66 -0.76 15.92 -0.52
CA TYR A 66 -0.35 17.09 -1.28
C TYR A 66 -0.76 17.00 -2.77
N GLN A 67 -0.64 15.83 -3.39
CA GLN A 67 -0.99 15.65 -4.80
C GLN A 67 -2.50 15.79 -5.05
N VAL A 68 -3.31 15.25 -4.14
CA VAL A 68 -4.78 15.30 -4.20
C VAL A 68 -5.26 16.73 -3.95
N GLU A 69 -4.76 17.38 -2.90
CA GLU A 69 -5.10 18.76 -2.55
C GLU A 69 -4.62 19.77 -3.61
N ALA A 70 -3.44 19.54 -4.22
CA ALA A 70 -2.95 20.37 -5.34
C ALA A 70 -3.84 20.29 -6.59
N LYS A 71 -4.62 19.22 -6.75
CA LYS A 71 -5.68 19.12 -7.78
C LYS A 71 -7.02 19.73 -7.36
N GLY A 72 -7.11 20.28 -6.15
CA GLY A 72 -8.35 20.83 -5.60
C GLY A 72 -9.37 19.75 -5.21
N LEU A 73 -8.92 18.52 -4.96
CA LEU A 73 -9.75 17.41 -4.52
C LEU A 73 -9.69 17.29 -2.99
N ALA A 74 -10.79 16.84 -2.38
CA ALA A 74 -10.79 16.51 -0.95
C ALA A 74 -10.08 15.17 -0.71
N TRP A 75 -9.24 15.14 0.32
CA TRP A 75 -8.51 13.95 0.75
C TRP A 75 -8.97 13.50 2.13
N SER A 76 -9.17 12.19 2.31
CA SER A 76 -9.36 11.61 3.64
C SER A 76 -8.68 10.25 3.76
N MET A 77 -8.09 10.00 4.92
CA MET A 77 -7.56 8.69 5.27
C MET A 77 -8.13 8.28 6.62
N ASP A 78 -8.59 7.04 6.71
CA ASP A 78 -9.21 6.53 7.92
C ASP A 78 -8.83 5.05 8.13
N PHE A 79 -7.91 4.81 9.05
CA PHE A 79 -7.48 3.48 9.45
C PHE A 79 -8.11 3.14 10.80
N ASP A 80 -8.88 2.07 10.85
CA ASP A 80 -9.67 1.72 12.03
C ASP A 80 -8.76 1.30 13.20
N PRO A 81 -9.00 1.82 14.42
CA PRO A 81 -8.22 1.46 15.61
C PRO A 81 -8.23 -0.04 15.97
N GLY A 82 -9.21 -0.80 15.47
CA GLY A 82 -9.33 -2.24 15.64
C GLY A 82 -8.49 -3.05 14.63
N LEU A 83 -7.73 -2.40 13.75
CA LEU A 83 -6.75 -3.08 12.91
C LEU A 83 -5.61 -3.67 13.75
N PRO A 84 -4.99 -4.78 13.30
CA PRO A 84 -3.73 -5.22 13.88
C PRO A 84 -2.69 -4.08 13.84
N PRO A 85 -1.94 -3.83 14.92
CA PRO A 85 -0.90 -2.79 14.93
C PRO A 85 0.26 -3.14 13.98
N VAL A 86 0.44 -4.44 13.72
CA VAL A 86 1.46 -5.00 12.82
C VAL A 86 0.77 -5.93 11.83
N LEU A 87 1.06 -5.73 10.55
CA LEU A 87 0.69 -6.60 9.45
C LEU A 87 1.86 -7.52 9.11
N HIS A 88 1.59 -8.79 8.88
CA HIS A 88 2.57 -9.76 8.38
C HIS A 88 2.40 -9.86 6.86
N THR A 89 3.23 -9.14 6.13
CA THR A 89 3.13 -9.00 4.67
C THR A 89 4.45 -8.49 4.10
N ASP A 90 4.55 -8.48 2.78
CA ASP A 90 5.59 -7.75 2.07
C ASP A 90 5.20 -6.26 1.96
N ALA A 91 5.96 -5.40 2.64
CA ALA A 91 5.71 -3.96 2.70
C ALA A 91 5.81 -3.29 1.32
N GLN A 92 6.79 -3.69 0.52
CA GLN A 92 7.04 -3.11 -0.79
C GLN A 92 5.89 -3.42 -1.74
N ARG A 93 5.42 -4.68 -1.74
CA ARG A 93 4.31 -5.12 -2.58
C ARG A 93 2.98 -4.46 -2.20
N VAL A 94 2.68 -4.38 -0.91
CA VAL A 94 1.47 -3.66 -0.44
C VAL A 94 1.53 -2.18 -0.82
N LYS A 95 2.67 -1.52 -0.62
CA LYS A 95 2.84 -0.11 -0.99
C LYS A 95 2.70 0.10 -2.50
N GLN A 96 3.28 -0.77 -3.32
CA GLN A 96 3.16 -0.74 -4.78
C GLN A 96 1.69 -0.86 -5.21
N LEU A 97 0.97 -1.86 -4.68
CA LEU A 97 -0.45 -2.06 -4.94
C LEU A 97 -1.25 -0.82 -4.56
N LEU A 98 -1.13 -0.32 -3.33
CA LEU A 98 -1.91 0.83 -2.84
C LEU A 98 -1.57 2.12 -3.59
N THR A 99 -0.31 2.32 -3.97
CA THR A 99 0.12 3.45 -4.80
C THR A 99 -0.53 3.38 -6.19
N ASN A 100 -0.55 2.19 -6.80
CA ASN A 100 -1.21 1.99 -8.09
C ASN A 100 -2.71 2.28 -7.99
N LEU A 101 -3.38 1.79 -6.94
CA LEU A 101 -4.79 2.06 -6.69
C LEU A 101 -5.08 3.55 -6.48
N LEU A 102 -4.26 4.28 -5.71
CA LEU A 102 -4.42 5.71 -5.44
C LEU A 102 -4.05 6.61 -6.63
N SER A 103 -3.15 6.15 -7.51
CA SER A 103 -2.78 6.89 -8.72
C SER A 103 -3.93 7.00 -9.73
N ASN A 104 -4.83 6.01 -9.76
CA ASN A 104 -5.97 5.99 -10.66
C ASN A 104 -6.98 7.11 -10.36
N PRO A 105 -7.54 7.24 -9.15
CA PRO A 105 -8.50 8.29 -8.88
C PRO A 105 -7.85 9.68 -8.96
N LEU A 106 -6.55 9.80 -8.68
CA LEU A 106 -5.82 11.04 -8.93
C LEU A 106 -5.81 11.40 -10.43
N LYS A 107 -5.77 10.43 -11.34
CA LYS A 107 -5.87 10.65 -12.80
C LYS A 107 -7.30 10.97 -13.25
N PHE A 108 -8.29 10.26 -12.71
CA PHE A 108 -9.65 10.23 -13.27
C PHE A 108 -10.70 11.07 -12.51
N THR A 109 -10.33 11.66 -11.37
CA THR A 109 -11.20 12.56 -10.61
C THR A 109 -10.78 14.00 -10.87
N SER A 110 -11.68 14.80 -11.47
CA SER A 110 -11.43 16.22 -11.73
C SER A 110 -12.01 17.14 -10.65
N LYS A 111 -13.06 16.70 -9.96
CA LYS A 111 -13.71 17.36 -8.83
C LYS A 111 -14.26 16.31 -7.87
N GLY A 112 -14.34 16.65 -6.59
CA GLY A 112 -14.88 15.78 -5.54
C GLY A 112 -13.80 15.29 -4.59
N SER A 113 -13.80 14.00 -4.26
CA SER A 113 -12.97 13.45 -3.19
C SER A 113 -12.30 12.14 -3.55
N ILE A 114 -11.18 11.90 -2.89
CA ILE A 114 -10.48 10.62 -2.85
C ILE A 114 -10.29 10.24 -1.38
N SER A 115 -10.58 8.99 -1.04
CA SER A 115 -10.41 8.49 0.31
C SER A 115 -9.74 7.13 0.34
N LEU A 116 -8.86 6.91 1.31
CA LEU A 116 -8.29 5.60 1.64
C LEU A 116 -8.78 5.17 3.03
N SER A 117 -9.33 3.97 3.13
CA SER A 117 -9.70 3.39 4.41
C SER A 117 -9.10 2.00 4.59
N ALA A 118 -8.84 1.62 5.84
CA ALA A 118 -8.44 0.28 6.21
C ALA A 118 -9.33 -0.26 7.34
N ARG A 119 -9.88 -1.46 7.17
CA ARG A 119 -10.83 -2.10 8.10
C ARG A 119 -10.56 -3.59 8.25
N VAL A 120 -10.92 -4.18 9.40
CA VAL A 120 -11.07 -5.63 9.50
C VAL A 120 -12.32 -6.05 8.72
N ALA A 121 -12.16 -6.95 7.75
CA ALA A 121 -13.24 -7.48 6.94
C ALA A 121 -13.58 -8.92 7.33
N ARG A 122 -14.86 -9.26 7.22
CA ARG A 122 -15.38 -10.63 7.42
C ARG A 122 -15.93 -11.24 6.13
N SER A 123 -16.07 -10.43 5.09
CA SER A 123 -16.62 -10.80 3.78
C SER A 123 -16.27 -9.71 2.75
N GLY A 124 -16.65 -9.94 1.49
CA GLY A 124 -16.52 -8.96 0.40
C GLY A 124 -15.59 -9.40 -0.74
N TRP A 125 -14.89 -10.50 -0.54
CA TRP A 125 -14.10 -11.21 -1.55
C TRP A 125 -14.92 -12.35 -2.19
N SER A 126 -14.36 -12.97 -3.23
CA SER A 126 -15.02 -14.02 -3.99
C SER A 126 -15.31 -15.28 -3.15
N PRO A 127 -16.51 -15.89 -3.28
CA PRO A 127 -16.80 -17.16 -2.61
C PRO A 127 -15.77 -18.23 -2.99
N GLY A 128 -15.30 -18.99 -2.00
CA GLY A 128 -14.32 -20.07 -2.21
C GLY A 128 -12.85 -19.62 -2.21
N HIS A 129 -12.54 -18.35 -1.94
CA HIS A 129 -11.15 -17.91 -1.77
C HIS A 129 -10.53 -18.52 -0.49
N HIS A 130 -9.73 -19.56 -0.63
CA HIS A 130 -9.20 -20.34 0.50
C HIS A 130 -8.30 -19.52 1.44
N GLY A 131 -7.40 -18.68 0.91
CA GLY A 131 -6.51 -17.82 1.72
C GLY A 131 -7.29 -16.90 2.66
N LEU A 132 -8.19 -16.10 2.10
CA LEU A 132 -9.04 -15.17 2.86
C LEU A 132 -10.06 -15.87 3.78
N ALA A 133 -10.65 -16.99 3.37
CA ALA A 133 -11.60 -17.72 4.21
C ALA A 133 -10.95 -18.45 5.39
N GLY A 134 -9.68 -18.86 5.24
CA GLY A 134 -8.90 -19.53 6.29
C GLY A 134 -8.09 -18.59 7.18
N ALA A 135 -8.00 -17.31 6.83
CA ALA A 135 -7.23 -16.32 7.58
C ALA A 135 -7.83 -16.05 8.97
N ALA A 136 -6.97 -15.73 9.94
CA ALA A 136 -7.42 -15.37 11.29
C ALA A 136 -8.11 -13.99 11.29
N VAL A 137 -7.57 -13.07 10.51
CA VAL A 137 -8.09 -11.72 10.28
C VAL A 137 -7.87 -11.41 8.80
N VAL A 138 -8.79 -10.68 8.19
CA VAL A 138 -8.60 -10.09 6.85
C VAL A 138 -8.63 -8.58 7.01
N VAL A 139 -7.62 -7.90 6.47
CA VAL A 139 -7.58 -6.43 6.40
C VAL A 139 -8.01 -6.00 5.01
N ALA A 140 -9.04 -5.18 4.92
CA ALA A 140 -9.51 -4.58 3.68
C ALA A 140 -9.02 -3.13 3.57
N PHE A 141 -8.19 -2.87 2.57
CA PHE A 141 -7.81 -1.53 2.15
C PHE A 141 -8.74 -1.09 1.02
N SER A 142 -9.52 -0.03 1.23
CA SER A 142 -10.47 0.48 0.24
C SER A 142 -10.10 1.89 -0.21
N VAL A 143 -9.81 2.03 -1.50
CA VAL A 143 -9.62 3.31 -2.18
C VAL A 143 -10.91 3.69 -2.86
N HIS A 144 -11.54 4.78 -2.43
CA HIS A 144 -12.76 5.31 -3.01
C HIS A 144 -12.53 6.67 -3.68
N ASP A 145 -13.20 6.89 -4.80
CA ASP A 145 -13.20 8.13 -5.55
C ASP A 145 -14.58 8.48 -6.08
N THR A 146 -14.78 9.77 -6.38
CA THR A 146 -16.00 10.31 -6.98
C THR A 146 -15.81 10.68 -8.45
N GLY A 147 -14.87 10.03 -9.13
CA GLY A 147 -14.49 10.33 -10.51
C GLY A 147 -15.48 9.81 -11.55
N ILE A 148 -14.98 9.57 -12.76
CA ILE A 148 -15.81 9.16 -13.91
C ILE A 148 -16.46 7.77 -13.75
N GLY A 149 -16.03 6.96 -12.78
CA GLY A 149 -16.50 5.58 -12.62
C GLY A 149 -16.19 4.68 -13.82
N ILE A 150 -16.72 3.45 -13.78
CA ILE A 150 -16.41 2.39 -14.74
C ILE A 150 -17.71 1.71 -15.15
N ALA A 151 -17.98 1.70 -16.45
CA ALA A 151 -19.14 1.03 -17.03
C ALA A 151 -19.11 -0.49 -16.74
N PRO A 152 -20.26 -1.14 -16.47
CA PRO A 152 -20.32 -2.55 -16.04
C PRO A 152 -19.62 -3.54 -16.97
N ASP A 153 -19.73 -3.32 -18.28
CA ASP A 153 -19.09 -4.11 -19.35
C ASP A 153 -17.56 -4.00 -19.35
N LYS A 154 -17.00 -2.92 -18.76
CA LYS A 154 -15.56 -2.67 -18.72
C LYS A 154 -14.88 -3.09 -17.42
N ARG A 155 -15.65 -3.40 -16.36
CA ARG A 155 -15.10 -3.74 -15.03
C ARG A 155 -14.17 -4.95 -15.00
N LYS A 156 -14.33 -5.91 -15.93
CA LYS A 156 -13.40 -7.04 -16.04
C LYS A 156 -12.15 -6.67 -16.83
N LEU A 157 -12.32 -5.88 -17.88
CA LEU A 157 -11.27 -5.47 -18.81
C LEU A 157 -10.22 -4.56 -18.16
N ILE A 158 -10.59 -3.74 -17.17
CA ILE A 158 -9.63 -2.85 -16.49
C ILE A 158 -8.48 -3.57 -15.76
N PHE A 159 -8.61 -4.89 -15.53
CA PHE A 159 -7.57 -5.70 -14.91
C PHE A 159 -6.75 -6.50 -15.93
N GLU A 160 -7.05 -6.40 -17.21
CA GLU A 160 -6.26 -7.02 -18.27
C GLU A 160 -5.10 -6.10 -18.66
N ALA A 161 -3.91 -6.68 -18.81
CA ALA A 161 -2.73 -5.93 -19.18
C ALA A 161 -2.93 -5.22 -20.52
N PHE A 162 -2.49 -3.96 -20.60
CA PHE A 162 -2.61 -3.09 -21.78
C PHE A 162 -4.05 -2.75 -22.20
N GLN A 163 -5.06 -3.14 -21.43
CA GLN A 163 -6.43 -2.72 -21.69
C GLN A 163 -6.74 -1.37 -21.02
N GLN A 164 -7.45 -0.52 -21.74
CA GLN A 164 -7.95 0.76 -21.25
C GLN A 164 -9.43 0.88 -21.57
N ALA A 165 -10.21 1.42 -20.62
CA ALA A 165 -11.66 1.48 -20.77
C ALA A 165 -12.10 2.24 -22.02
N ASP A 166 -11.37 3.24 -22.53
CA ASP A 166 -11.68 3.89 -23.81
C ASP A 166 -10.43 4.54 -24.42
N ALA A 167 -10.28 4.49 -25.74
CA ALA A 167 -9.25 5.19 -26.50
C ALA A 167 -9.35 6.73 -26.35
N SER A 168 -10.54 7.25 -26.04
CA SER A 168 -10.74 8.67 -25.69
C SER A 168 -10.14 9.03 -24.32
N THR A 169 -10.24 8.10 -23.35
CA THR A 169 -9.72 8.25 -21.99
C THR A 169 -8.21 8.14 -21.96
N SER A 170 -7.64 7.21 -22.74
CA SER A 170 -6.19 7.05 -22.94
C SER A 170 -5.53 8.33 -23.44
N ARG A 171 -6.11 8.99 -24.45
CA ARG A 171 -5.58 10.25 -25.01
C ARG A 171 -5.67 11.44 -24.06
N ARG A 172 -6.64 11.45 -23.14
CA ARG A 172 -6.90 12.58 -22.23
C ARG A 172 -6.15 12.47 -20.91
N TYR A 173 -5.95 11.25 -20.40
CA TYR A 173 -5.42 11.01 -19.05
C TYR A 173 -4.12 10.17 -19.02
N GLY A 174 -3.71 9.60 -20.16
CA GLY A 174 -2.53 8.76 -20.26
C GLY A 174 -2.66 7.43 -19.48
N GLY A 175 -1.60 6.63 -19.50
CA GLY A 175 -1.50 5.37 -18.75
C GLY A 175 -1.23 4.15 -19.62
N THR A 176 -0.52 3.18 -19.06
CA THR A 176 -0.05 1.97 -19.74
C THR A 176 -1.07 0.84 -19.75
N GLY A 177 -2.12 0.96 -18.94
CA GLY A 177 -3.06 -0.14 -18.66
C GLY A 177 -2.48 -1.24 -17.77
N LEU A 178 -1.25 -1.08 -17.26
CA LEU A 178 -0.59 -2.12 -16.46
C LEU A 178 -0.89 -2.03 -14.96
N GLY A 179 -1.05 -0.83 -14.40
CA GLY A 179 -1.09 -0.65 -12.94
C GLY A 179 -2.15 -1.49 -12.21
N LEU A 180 -3.37 -1.61 -12.76
CA LEU A 180 -4.42 -2.45 -12.17
C LEU A 180 -4.18 -3.95 -12.37
N ALA A 181 -3.61 -4.35 -13.52
CA ALA A 181 -3.22 -5.74 -13.77
C ALA A 181 -2.12 -6.15 -12.78
N THR A 182 -1.06 -5.34 -12.64
CA THR A 182 0.01 -5.54 -11.65
C THR A 182 -0.55 -5.58 -10.23
N SER A 183 -1.49 -4.69 -9.88
CA SER A 183 -2.14 -4.69 -8.56
C SER A 183 -2.89 -6.01 -8.28
N ARG A 184 -3.55 -6.58 -9.30
CA ARG A 184 -4.26 -7.87 -9.17
C ARG A 184 -3.29 -9.03 -8.97
N GLU A 185 -2.19 -9.05 -9.70
CA GLU A 185 -1.19 -10.11 -9.55
C GLU A 185 -0.44 -10.00 -8.21
N ILE A 186 -0.14 -8.79 -7.75
CA ILE A 186 0.39 -8.57 -6.39
C ILE A 186 -0.58 -9.06 -5.33
N ALA A 187 -1.89 -8.77 -5.47
CA ALA A 187 -2.89 -9.23 -4.52
C ALA A 187 -2.87 -10.77 -4.41
N ARG A 188 -2.85 -11.46 -5.55
CA ARG A 188 -2.75 -12.94 -5.60
C ARG A 188 -1.45 -13.46 -5.00
N LEU A 189 -0.33 -12.79 -5.27
CA LEU A 189 0.97 -13.14 -4.72
C LEU A 189 0.98 -13.08 -3.17
N LEU A 190 0.19 -12.18 -2.60
CA LEU A 190 -0.02 -12.04 -1.15
C LEU A 190 -1.19 -12.89 -0.60
N ASP A 191 -1.67 -13.88 -1.39
CA ASP A 191 -2.82 -14.74 -1.08
C ASP A 191 -4.12 -13.96 -0.77
N GLY A 192 -4.20 -12.75 -1.31
CA GLY A 192 -5.31 -11.82 -1.18
C GLY A 192 -6.11 -11.65 -2.47
N GLU A 193 -7.10 -10.77 -2.41
CA GLU A 193 -7.97 -10.49 -3.55
C GLU A 193 -8.15 -8.99 -3.74
N LEU A 194 -8.14 -8.55 -5.00
CA LEU A 194 -8.50 -7.19 -5.39
C LEU A 194 -9.87 -7.20 -6.07
N THR A 195 -10.79 -6.41 -5.54
CA THR A 195 -12.17 -6.27 -6.05
C THR A 195 -12.46 -4.82 -6.43
N VAL A 196 -13.51 -4.61 -7.23
CA VAL A 196 -13.97 -3.27 -7.62
C VAL A 196 -15.49 -3.18 -7.59
N GLN A 197 -15.99 -2.09 -7.02
CA GLN A 197 -17.38 -1.65 -7.13
C GLN A 197 -17.35 -0.27 -7.76
N SER A 198 -18.09 -0.05 -8.85
CA SER A 198 -18.00 1.21 -9.58
C SER A 198 -19.28 1.48 -10.35
N GLU A 199 -19.71 2.73 -10.40
CA GLU A 199 -20.85 3.16 -11.21
C GLU A 199 -20.40 4.34 -12.08
N GLU A 200 -20.70 4.27 -13.37
CA GLU A 200 -20.32 5.31 -14.31
C GLU A 200 -20.86 6.67 -13.85
N ARG A 201 -19.99 7.69 -13.87
CA ARG A 201 -20.22 9.07 -13.40
C ARG A 201 -20.50 9.22 -11.90
N ARG A 202 -20.32 8.16 -11.09
CA ARG A 202 -20.44 8.23 -9.61
C ARG A 202 -19.16 7.83 -8.87
N GLY A 203 -18.17 7.32 -9.59
CA GLY A 203 -16.86 6.96 -9.06
C GLY A 203 -16.70 5.46 -8.83
N SER A 204 -15.63 5.11 -8.12
CA SER A 204 -15.24 3.71 -7.91
C SER A 204 -14.73 3.48 -6.49
N THR A 205 -14.81 2.22 -6.07
CA THR A 205 -14.18 1.71 -4.86
C THR A 205 -13.42 0.45 -5.22
N PHE A 206 -12.10 0.51 -5.11
CA PHE A 206 -11.21 -0.64 -5.22
C PHE A 206 -10.88 -1.13 -3.82
N THR A 207 -11.10 -2.41 -3.57
CA THR A 207 -10.83 -3.02 -2.26
C THR A 207 -9.85 -4.16 -2.39
N PHE A 208 -8.69 -4.02 -1.75
CA PHE A 208 -7.70 -5.06 -1.57
C PHE A 208 -7.89 -5.74 -0.21
N TYR A 209 -8.12 -7.05 -0.25
CA TYR A 209 -8.24 -7.90 0.92
C TYR A 209 -6.92 -8.62 1.16
N LEU A 210 -6.30 -8.36 2.30
CA LEU A 210 -5.04 -8.96 2.72
C LEU A 210 -5.31 -9.96 3.86
N PRO A 211 -5.04 -11.26 3.68
CA PRO A 211 -5.11 -12.21 4.78
C PRO A 211 -4.01 -11.93 5.79
N GLN A 212 -4.29 -12.13 7.06
CA GLN A 212 -3.31 -12.06 8.14
C GLN A 212 -3.20 -13.42 8.84
N PRO A 213 -1.97 -13.90 9.08
CA PRO A 213 -1.76 -15.16 9.76
C PRO A 213 -2.26 -15.06 11.20
N ARG A 214 -2.57 -16.21 11.79
CA ARG A 214 -2.81 -16.29 13.23
C ARG A 214 -1.47 -16.05 13.94
N VAL A 215 -1.26 -14.83 14.42
CA VAL A 215 -0.14 -14.55 15.30
C VAL A 215 -0.45 -15.23 16.63
N ALA A 216 0.35 -16.23 17.01
CA ALA A 216 0.29 -16.77 18.36
C ALA A 216 0.59 -15.60 19.30
N ALA A 217 -0.31 -15.31 20.24
CA ALA A 217 -0.05 -14.31 21.25
C ALA A 217 1.22 -14.74 21.99
N THR A 218 2.34 -14.07 21.70
CA THR A 218 3.53 -14.19 22.52
C THR A 218 3.10 -13.67 23.88
N SER A 219 3.01 -14.57 24.85
CA SER A 219 2.72 -14.25 26.24
C SER A 219 3.80 -13.29 26.75
N ALA A 220 3.56 -12.00 26.60
CA ALA A 220 4.33 -10.98 27.28
C ALA A 220 4.02 -11.09 28.77
N GLY A 221 4.98 -11.64 29.52
CA GLY A 221 5.00 -11.56 30.98
C GLY A 221 4.90 -12.89 31.73
N GLU A 222 5.79 -13.84 31.44
CA GLU A 222 6.22 -14.75 32.52
C GLU A 222 7.21 -13.94 33.37
N ALA A 223 6.66 -13.24 34.37
CA ALA A 223 7.43 -12.60 35.41
C ALA A 223 8.32 -13.66 36.06
N ALA A 224 9.64 -13.47 35.97
CA ALA A 224 10.60 -14.27 36.70
C ALA A 224 10.20 -14.32 38.17
N PRO A 225 10.07 -15.51 38.80
CA PRO A 225 9.89 -15.57 40.23
C PRO A 225 11.20 -15.11 40.86
N ALA A 226 11.14 -14.07 41.69
CA ALA A 226 12.24 -13.69 42.55
C ALA A 226 12.30 -14.62 43.76
N PRO A 227 13.42 -15.30 44.04
CA PRO A 227 13.83 -15.64 45.39
C PRO A 227 14.98 -14.70 45.79
N GLY A 228 15.13 -14.18 46.99
CA GLY A 228 14.45 -14.39 48.26
C GLY A 228 15.29 -13.58 49.24
N ASN A 229 14.63 -12.82 50.11
CA ASN A 229 15.27 -11.97 51.10
C ASN A 229 16.01 -12.85 52.12
N GLY A 230 17.33 -12.70 52.22
CA GLY A 230 18.18 -13.48 53.11
C GLY A 230 19.32 -12.65 53.67
N ALA A 231 19.00 -11.72 54.58
CA ALA A 231 19.97 -10.98 55.38
C ALA A 231 19.70 -11.22 56.88
N SER A 232 20.48 -12.11 57.49
CA SER A 232 20.90 -12.10 58.92
C SER A 232 21.75 -13.36 59.16
N GLY A 233 22.91 -13.36 59.82
CA GLY A 233 23.63 -12.32 60.52
C GLY A 233 25.11 -12.73 60.68
N ALA A 234 25.91 -11.77 61.13
CA ALA A 234 27.34 -11.88 61.38
C ALA A 234 27.67 -12.87 62.52
N PRO A 235 28.96 -13.23 62.64
CA PRO A 235 29.55 -13.06 63.96
C PRO A 235 30.88 -12.31 63.90
N ALA A 236 31.00 -11.29 64.75
CA ALA A 236 32.25 -10.71 65.18
C ALA A 236 32.58 -11.28 66.57
N PHE A 237 33.74 -11.92 66.75
CA PHE A 237 34.38 -12.02 68.06
C PHE A 237 35.91 -12.11 67.91
N TRP A 238 36.56 -11.02 68.32
CA TRP A 238 37.94 -11.01 68.81
C TRP A 238 37.87 -11.05 70.34
N ARG A 239 38.70 -11.88 70.98
CA ARG A 239 39.42 -11.56 72.23
C ARG A 239 40.43 -12.66 72.59
N ALA A 240 41.54 -12.20 73.15
CA ALA A 240 42.80 -12.90 73.34
C ALA A 240 42.98 -13.46 74.77
N SER A 241 43.95 -14.37 74.88
CA SER A 241 44.87 -14.66 76.00
C SER A 241 44.35 -15.27 77.31
N ALA A 242 44.80 -16.50 77.56
CA ALA A 242 45.63 -16.86 78.70
C ALA A 242 46.67 -17.91 78.24
#